data_AF-A0A3Q3MTA9-F1
#
_entry.id   AF-A0A3Q3MTA9-F1
#
_cell.length_a   1.000
_cell.length_b   1.000
_cell.length_c   1.000
_cell.angle_alpha   90.00
_cell.angle_beta   90.00
_cell.angle_gamma   90.00
#
_symmetry.space_group_name_H-M   'P 1'
#
loop_
_entity.id
_entity.type
_entity.pdbx_description
1 polymer ?
#
loop_
_entity_poly.entity_id
_entity_poly.type
_entity_poly.pdbx_seq_one_letter_code
_entity_poly.pdbx_strand_id
1 'polypeptide(L)'
;MALLSLLLLLLLLTLSSLRQKRQTQPPFDNGNLKWISWSSGSLPNGTVSIQNDYANRVDYVCKYGCHAGFYNPNKGHVCNYPYGDKEYQESRFELLVDEGNFEILEWKDDSYGSVPQHSVRTCFSDELYVGRNKYGLGKVHPKHKAFFLPWEGKEYWYKYYKVLTFKQDIENEHVSDVKYDTGRAVIVTYPPEAMTSTTVINHECYKVVKTAHLSKTSRVEKRWDVGTSVKVSVRKTFTAGIPTVASGSVEVSAEVSVQASGGQTHSEEIGHSLSVEIIVPPNHSCTARMLGHKYKIDIPFTARLTRTYSDGTTTWRSVSGTYSGVQVGEVHTVVERCVPVANAKDCPYNVNYGYLGGKTPSSPKPLQP
;
A
#
# COMPACT_ATOMS: atom_id res chain seq x y z
N MET A 1 29.09 21.61 54.77
CA MET A 1 28.36 22.73 54.14
C MET A 1 28.23 22.58 52.61
N ALA A 2 29.28 22.23 51.85
CA ALA A 2 29.15 22.10 50.38
C ALA A 2 28.41 20.82 49.89
N LEU A 3 28.54 19.68 50.58
CA LEU A 3 28.00 18.39 50.10
C LEU A 3 26.48 18.19 50.30
N LEU A 4 25.81 18.95 51.18
CA LEU A 4 24.35 18.88 51.31
C LEU A 4 23.60 19.72 50.27
N SER A 5 24.23 20.73 49.63
CA SER A 5 23.55 21.55 48.62
C SER A 5 23.36 20.83 47.29
N LEU A 6 24.26 19.88 46.96
CA LEU A 6 24.18 19.11 45.72
C LEU A 6 23.04 18.09 45.70
N LEU A 7 22.79 17.39 46.82
CA LEU A 7 21.68 16.42 46.91
C LEU A 7 20.31 17.08 46.84
N LEU A 8 20.14 18.31 47.35
CA LEU A 8 18.87 19.02 47.25
C LEU A 8 18.56 19.46 45.81
N LEU A 9 19.58 19.88 45.03
CA LEU A 9 19.40 20.17 43.60
C LEU A 9 19.06 18.92 42.78
N LEU A 10 19.65 17.76 43.11
CA LEU A 10 19.37 16.50 42.42
C LEU A 10 17.96 15.94 42.72
N LEU A 11 17.41 16.15 43.91
CA LEU A 11 16.01 15.79 44.20
C LEU A 11 14.98 16.75 43.58
N LEU A 12 15.34 18.01 43.34
CA LEU A 12 14.45 18.98 42.67
C LEU A 12 14.34 18.76 41.15
N LEU A 13 15.21 17.93 40.57
CA LEU A 13 15.22 17.60 39.14
C LEU A 13 14.45 16.31 38.78
N THR A 14 13.96 15.54 39.75
CA THR A 14 13.18 14.29 39.50
C THR A 14 11.67 14.43 39.71
N LEU A 15 11.18 15.63 40.05
CA LEU A 15 9.76 15.99 40.07
C LEU A 15 9.37 16.96 38.93
N SER A 16 10.14 16.96 37.84
CA SER A 16 9.63 17.45 36.56
C SER A 16 8.50 16.52 36.11
N SER A 17 7.26 16.95 36.36
CA SER A 17 6.02 16.38 35.81
C SER A 17 6.26 15.74 34.44
N LEU A 18 5.86 14.47 34.30
CA LEU A 18 5.57 13.86 33.01
C LEU A 18 4.37 14.58 32.37
N ARG A 19 4.61 15.82 31.93
CA ARG A 19 3.87 16.42 30.83
C ARG A 19 4.14 15.51 29.63
N GLN A 20 3.28 14.52 29.44
CA GLN A 20 3.03 13.98 28.12
C GLN A 20 2.86 15.20 27.20
N LYS A 21 3.84 15.44 26.33
CA LYS A 21 3.61 16.27 25.15
C LYS A 21 2.43 15.60 24.46
N ARG A 22 1.24 16.20 24.54
CA ARG A 22 0.09 15.80 23.73
C ARG A 22 0.65 15.67 22.32
N GLN A 23 0.67 14.46 21.78
CA GLN A 23 1.04 14.26 20.39
C GLN A 23 0.11 15.18 19.60
N THR A 24 0.70 16.12 18.87
CA THR A 24 -0.03 17.03 17.99
C THR A 24 -0.59 16.19 16.85
N GLN A 25 -1.74 15.56 17.10
CA GLN A 25 -2.49 14.86 16.08
C GLN A 25 -2.77 15.87 14.95
N PRO A 26 -2.53 15.47 13.68
CA PRO A 26 -2.80 16.33 12.54
C PRO A 26 -4.28 16.73 12.49
N PRO A 27 -4.65 17.75 11.68
CA PRO A 27 -6.06 18.07 11.44
C PRO A 27 -6.85 16.79 11.09
N PHE A 28 -8.09 16.77 11.55
CA PHE A 28 -8.96 15.60 11.57
C PHE A 28 -9.27 15.09 10.15
N ASP A 29 -8.37 14.25 9.64
CA ASP A 29 -8.57 13.37 8.50
C ASP A 29 -8.18 11.96 8.93
N ASN A 30 -9.19 11.15 9.23
CA ASN A 30 -9.00 9.74 9.56
C ASN A 30 -9.01 8.88 8.27
N GLY A 31 -8.77 9.47 7.09
CA GLY A 31 -8.92 8.90 5.75
C GLY A 31 -10.38 8.73 5.31
N ASN A 32 -11.22 8.28 6.25
CA ASN A 32 -12.56 7.77 6.00
C ASN A 32 -13.65 8.68 6.58
N LEU A 33 -13.37 9.26 7.75
CA LEU A 33 -14.25 10.19 8.44
C LEU A 33 -13.75 11.62 8.19
N LYS A 34 -14.47 12.35 7.34
CA LYS A 34 -14.02 13.62 6.73
C LYS A 34 -15.09 14.71 6.77
N TRP A 35 -14.64 15.96 6.73
CA TRP A 35 -15.51 17.12 6.55
C TRP A 35 -15.64 17.43 5.06
N ILE A 36 -16.86 17.49 4.53
CA ILE A 36 -17.15 17.73 3.11
C ILE A 36 -17.98 19.01 2.97
N SER A 37 -17.52 19.95 2.13
CA SER A 37 -18.25 21.19 1.85
C SER A 37 -19.61 20.94 1.18
N TRP A 38 -20.67 21.49 1.76
CA TRP A 38 -22.01 21.48 1.18
C TRP A 38 -22.02 22.22 -0.15
N SER A 39 -22.36 21.50 -1.23
CA SER A 39 -22.32 22.00 -2.61
C SER A 39 -23.27 21.26 -3.56
N SER A 40 -23.66 20.03 -3.21
CA SER A 40 -24.36 19.09 -4.09
C SER A 40 -25.89 19.23 -4.14
N GLY A 41 -26.51 19.98 -3.21
CA GLY A 41 -27.96 20.03 -3.02
C GLY A 41 -28.57 18.73 -2.46
N SER A 42 -27.99 17.58 -2.77
CA SER A 42 -28.24 16.27 -2.17
C SER A 42 -27.30 15.99 -0.99
N LEU A 43 -27.79 15.24 0.00
CA LEU A 43 -27.03 14.76 1.14
C LEU A 43 -26.02 13.67 0.71
N PRO A 44 -24.72 13.78 1.05
CA PRO A 44 -23.75 12.71 0.82
C PRO A 44 -24.12 11.42 1.57
N ASN A 45 -23.88 10.26 0.94
CA ASN A 45 -24.01 8.98 1.63
C ASN A 45 -22.97 8.88 2.77
N GLY A 46 -23.36 8.30 3.90
CA GLY A 46 -22.53 8.25 5.12
C GLY A 46 -22.46 9.55 5.91
N THR A 47 -23.31 10.56 5.62
CA THR A 47 -23.38 11.76 6.47
C THR A 47 -23.83 11.40 7.87
N VAL A 48 -23.00 11.74 8.87
CA VAL A 48 -23.23 11.39 10.27
C VAL A 48 -24.45 12.15 10.80
N SER A 49 -25.38 11.43 11.42
CA SER A 49 -26.64 11.97 11.91
C SER A 49 -26.99 11.44 13.31
N ILE A 50 -27.98 12.09 13.92
CA ILE A 50 -28.72 11.55 15.06
C ILE A 50 -30.22 11.61 14.77
N GLN A 51 -30.97 10.69 15.35
CA GLN A 51 -32.36 10.97 15.67
C GLN A 51 -32.38 11.94 16.86
N ASN A 52 -33.02 13.09 16.69
CA ASN A 52 -33.25 14.08 17.73
C ASN A 52 -34.68 13.89 18.25
N ASP A 53 -34.84 13.05 19.26
CA ASP A 53 -36.16 12.68 19.82
C ASP A 53 -36.91 13.88 20.41
N TYR A 54 -36.19 14.84 21.00
CA TYR A 54 -36.79 16.06 21.58
C TYR A 54 -37.44 16.94 20.51
N ALA A 55 -36.87 16.97 19.30
CA ALA A 55 -37.37 17.73 18.16
C ALA A 55 -38.15 16.87 17.14
N ASN A 56 -38.30 15.57 17.40
CA ASN A 56 -38.85 14.55 16.51
C ASN A 56 -38.34 14.65 15.05
N ARG A 57 -37.03 14.74 14.85
CA ARG A 57 -36.41 14.91 13.51
C ARG A 57 -35.02 14.30 13.42
N VAL A 58 -34.54 14.02 12.20
CA VAL A 58 -33.14 13.63 11.94
C VAL A 58 -32.29 14.88 11.78
N ASP A 59 -31.25 15.02 12.61
CA ASP A 59 -30.30 16.13 12.56
C ASP A 59 -28.92 15.62 12.13
N TYR A 60 -28.32 16.24 11.12
CA TYR A 60 -27.01 15.87 10.55
C TYR A 60 -25.90 16.73 11.15
N VAL A 61 -24.73 16.13 11.39
CA VAL A 61 -23.56 16.83 11.92
C VAL A 61 -22.98 17.74 10.85
N CYS A 62 -23.07 19.05 11.10
CA CYS A 62 -22.46 20.09 10.27
C CYS A 62 -21.53 20.97 11.10
N LYS A 63 -20.71 21.79 10.42
CA LYS A 63 -20.00 22.92 11.02
C LYS A 63 -19.90 24.10 10.06
N TYR A 64 -19.73 25.29 10.63
CA TYR A 64 -19.14 26.44 9.93
C TYR A 64 -17.88 26.89 10.66
N GLY A 65 -16.76 26.98 9.94
CA GLY A 65 -15.44 27.15 10.54
C GLY A 65 -15.15 26.06 11.58
N CYS A 66 -14.97 26.46 12.84
CA CYS A 66 -14.76 25.53 13.96
C CYS A 66 -16.06 25.14 14.72
N HIS A 67 -17.22 25.72 14.39
CA HIS A 67 -18.43 25.58 15.20
C HIS A 67 -19.35 24.50 14.66
N ALA A 68 -19.34 23.34 15.33
CA ALA A 68 -20.27 22.26 15.05
C ALA A 68 -21.69 22.57 15.54
N GLY A 69 -22.67 22.05 14.80
CA GLY A 69 -24.09 22.26 15.02
C GLY A 69 -24.91 21.20 14.27
N PHE A 70 -26.10 21.58 13.80
CA PHE A 70 -26.97 20.69 13.02
C PHE A 70 -27.41 21.26 11.67
N TYR A 71 -27.40 20.40 10.66
CA TYR A 71 -28.11 20.59 9.41
C TYR A 71 -29.38 19.75 9.42
N ASN A 72 -30.49 20.30 8.93
CA ASN A 72 -31.73 19.57 8.74
C ASN A 72 -32.37 20.03 7.43
N PRO A 73 -32.59 19.16 6.43
CA PRO A 73 -33.19 19.54 5.14
C PRO A 73 -34.53 20.29 5.29
N ASN A 74 -35.32 19.97 6.33
CA ASN A 74 -36.63 20.59 6.58
C ASN A 74 -36.54 21.98 7.24
N LYS A 75 -35.35 22.41 7.72
CA LYS A 75 -35.09 23.79 8.19
C LYS A 75 -34.29 24.61 7.17
N GLY A 76 -34.23 24.17 5.90
CA GLY A 76 -33.52 24.84 4.81
C GLY A 76 -32.04 24.45 4.71
N HIS A 77 -31.39 24.87 3.62
CA HIS A 77 -30.00 24.53 3.30
C HIS A 77 -28.97 25.35 4.10
N VAL A 78 -29.04 25.28 5.43
CA VAL A 78 -28.16 25.99 6.37
C VAL A 78 -27.69 25.09 7.51
N CYS A 79 -26.44 25.29 7.93
CA CYS A 79 -25.95 24.75 9.20
C CYS A 79 -26.33 25.71 10.33
N ASN A 80 -27.08 25.22 11.31
CA ASN A 80 -27.42 25.94 12.53
C ASN A 80 -26.32 25.66 13.55
N TYR A 81 -25.54 26.65 13.95
CA TYR A 81 -24.41 26.48 14.86
C TYR A 81 -24.43 27.51 16.00
N PRO A 82 -23.92 27.17 17.20
CA PRO A 82 -23.93 28.06 18.34
C PRO A 82 -22.65 28.91 18.38
N TYR A 83 -22.75 30.20 18.69
CA TYR A 83 -21.61 31.08 18.93
C TYR A 83 -22.03 32.35 19.69
N GLY A 84 -21.26 32.76 20.71
CA GLY A 84 -21.42 34.07 21.36
C GLY A 84 -22.83 34.33 21.88
N ASP A 85 -23.39 33.38 22.63
CA ASP A 85 -24.73 33.41 23.22
C ASP A 85 -25.89 33.39 22.19
N LYS A 86 -25.61 33.15 20.91
CA LYS A 86 -26.60 33.10 19.81
C LYS A 86 -26.50 31.82 18.96
N GLU A 87 -27.63 31.46 18.36
CA GLU A 87 -27.66 30.55 17.20
C GLU A 87 -27.41 31.38 15.93
N TYR A 88 -26.52 30.88 15.07
CA TYR A 88 -26.25 31.42 13.75
C TYR A 88 -26.58 30.38 12.67
N GLN A 89 -26.90 30.88 11.48
CA GLN A 89 -27.23 30.08 10.30
C GLN A 89 -26.32 30.51 9.14
N GLU A 90 -25.69 29.55 8.47
CA GLU A 90 -24.85 29.80 7.30
C GLU A 90 -25.10 28.73 6.24
N SER A 91 -25.20 29.14 4.97
CA SER A 91 -25.43 28.25 3.82
C SER A 91 -24.16 27.64 3.24
N ARG A 92 -22.99 28.22 3.54
CA ARG A 92 -21.68 27.65 3.24
C ARG A 92 -21.15 26.91 4.46
N PHE A 93 -21.38 25.61 4.52
CA PHE A 93 -21.00 24.78 5.66
C PHE A 93 -20.35 23.47 5.21
N GLU A 94 -19.76 22.73 6.15
CA GLU A 94 -19.24 21.39 5.94
C GLU A 94 -20.10 20.37 6.69
N LEU A 95 -20.31 19.19 6.09
CA LEU A 95 -20.92 18.01 6.71
C LEU A 95 -19.85 17.02 7.17
N LEU A 96 -20.08 16.34 8.29
CA LEU A 96 -19.25 15.21 8.70
C LEU A 96 -19.76 13.93 8.01
N VAL A 97 -18.87 13.25 7.29
CA VAL A 97 -19.21 12.07 6.48
C VAL A 97 -18.25 10.93 6.78
N ASP A 98 -18.79 9.74 7.10
CA ASP A 98 -18.06 8.48 7.17
C ASP A 98 -18.19 7.74 5.83
N GLU A 99 -17.12 7.76 5.04
CA GLU A 99 -17.11 7.24 3.68
C GLU A 99 -17.24 5.70 3.65
N GLY A 100 -18.44 5.26 3.27
CA GLY A 100 -18.80 3.85 3.23
C GLY A 100 -19.29 3.27 4.55
N ASN A 101 -19.59 4.10 5.56
CA ASN A 101 -20.00 3.68 6.91
C ASN A 101 -19.00 2.68 7.54
N PHE A 102 -17.71 3.00 7.46
CA PHE A 102 -16.61 2.07 7.72
C PHE A 102 -15.94 2.27 9.08
N GLU A 103 -16.04 3.46 9.68
CA GLU A 103 -15.53 3.75 11.01
C GLU A 103 -16.65 3.52 12.05
N ILE A 104 -16.37 2.74 13.10
CA ILE A 104 -17.34 2.58 14.19
C ILE A 104 -17.38 3.87 15.02
N LEU A 105 -18.48 4.61 14.89
CA LEU A 105 -18.74 5.85 15.63
C LEU A 105 -19.48 5.56 16.94
N GLU A 106 -19.09 6.26 18.00
CA GLU A 106 -19.62 6.07 19.34
C GLU A 106 -19.95 7.42 19.99
N TRP A 107 -21.02 7.48 20.79
CA TRP A 107 -21.38 8.66 21.58
C TRP A 107 -21.10 8.40 23.07
N LYS A 108 -19.96 8.87 23.56
CA LYS A 108 -19.47 8.62 24.93
C LYS A 108 -19.82 9.78 25.86
N ASP A 109 -20.41 9.46 27.02
CA ASP A 109 -20.79 10.45 28.03
C ASP A 109 -19.54 11.13 28.62
N ASP A 110 -19.60 12.45 28.75
CA ASP A 110 -18.58 13.25 29.42
C ASP A 110 -19.16 14.57 29.97
N SER A 111 -18.35 15.36 30.67
CA SER A 111 -18.81 16.55 31.38
C SER A 111 -17.72 17.61 31.62
N TYR A 112 -18.15 18.83 31.98
CA TYR A 112 -17.29 19.94 32.43
C TYR A 112 -16.09 20.29 31.51
N GLY A 113 -16.21 20.05 30.21
CA GLY A 113 -15.16 20.31 29.22
C GLY A 113 -14.20 19.14 28.98
N SER A 114 -14.32 18.03 29.70
CA SER A 114 -13.62 16.81 29.35
C SER A 114 -14.13 16.26 28.01
N VAL A 115 -13.23 15.58 27.32
CA VAL A 115 -13.48 14.89 26.05
C VAL A 115 -12.71 13.55 26.05
N PRO A 116 -13.32 12.43 25.66
CA PRO A 116 -12.63 11.15 25.59
C PRO A 116 -11.53 11.12 24.51
N GLN A 117 -10.68 10.10 24.54
CA GLN A 117 -9.73 9.84 23.45
C GLN A 117 -10.48 9.55 22.14
N HIS A 118 -9.85 9.87 21.02
CA HIS A 118 -10.41 9.69 19.66
C HIS A 118 -11.72 10.46 19.42
N SER A 119 -11.92 11.59 20.13
CA SER A 119 -13.02 12.52 19.90
C SER A 119 -12.92 13.24 18.54
N VAL A 120 -14.05 13.40 17.87
CA VAL A 120 -14.17 14.09 16.58
C VAL A 120 -13.97 15.59 16.76
N ARG A 121 -12.83 16.09 16.27
CA ARG A 121 -12.44 17.50 16.36
C ARG A 121 -12.93 18.27 15.13
N THR A 122 -13.39 19.51 15.34
CA THR A 122 -14.00 20.32 14.27
C THR A 122 -12.98 21.08 13.42
N CYS A 123 -11.87 21.52 14.01
CA CYS A 123 -10.81 22.27 13.33
C CYS A 123 -9.43 22.16 14.04
N PHE A 124 -8.38 22.69 13.42
CA PHE A 124 -7.01 22.64 13.94
C PHE A 124 -6.67 23.75 14.96
N SER A 125 -7.22 24.96 14.78
CA SER A 125 -6.91 26.12 15.63
C SER A 125 -7.42 25.95 17.06
N ASP A 126 -8.62 25.38 17.21
CA ASP A 126 -9.33 25.34 18.48
C ASP A 126 -9.63 23.92 18.94
N GLU A 127 -9.52 23.71 20.25
CA GLU A 127 -10.01 22.48 20.90
C GLU A 127 -11.53 22.60 20.97
N LEU A 128 -12.20 22.21 19.88
CA LEU A 128 -13.64 22.15 19.71
C LEU A 128 -14.01 20.79 19.10
N TYR A 129 -15.01 20.14 19.67
CA TYR A 129 -15.37 18.76 19.34
C TYR A 129 -16.87 18.65 19.07
N VAL A 130 -17.26 17.66 18.26
CA VAL A 130 -18.67 17.37 17.99
C VAL A 130 -19.30 16.75 19.24
N GLY A 131 -20.39 17.36 19.72
CA GLY A 131 -21.13 16.88 20.89
C GLY A 131 -22.62 16.77 20.63
N ARG A 132 -23.32 16.10 21.55
CA ARG A 132 -24.78 16.10 21.65
C ARG A 132 -25.24 16.04 23.10
N ASN A 133 -26.48 16.41 23.34
CA ASN A 133 -27.23 15.98 24.51
C ASN A 133 -28.65 15.57 24.10
N LYS A 134 -29.58 15.45 25.06
CA LYS A 134 -30.98 15.09 24.77
C LYS A 134 -31.76 16.10 23.91
N TYR A 135 -31.24 17.30 23.68
CA TYR A 135 -31.91 18.37 22.91
C TYR A 135 -31.40 18.47 21.46
N GLY A 136 -30.23 17.90 21.14
CA GLY A 136 -29.65 17.96 19.80
C GLY A 136 -28.11 17.97 19.75
N LEU A 137 -27.58 18.33 18.57
CA LEU A 137 -26.15 18.44 18.27
C LEU A 137 -25.58 19.83 18.64
N GLY A 138 -24.26 19.92 18.71
CA GLY A 138 -23.54 21.16 18.96
C GLY A 138 -22.03 20.95 19.11
N LYS A 139 -21.37 21.89 19.81
CA LYS A 139 -19.92 21.89 20.05
C LYS A 139 -19.60 21.68 21.54
N VAL A 140 -18.61 20.85 21.84
CA VAL A 140 -17.97 20.80 23.17
C VAL A 140 -16.77 21.72 23.16
N HIS A 141 -16.66 22.60 24.16
CA HIS A 141 -15.51 23.48 24.33
C HIS A 141 -14.84 23.27 25.69
N PRO A 142 -13.69 22.56 25.74
CA PRO A 142 -12.95 22.30 26.96
C PRO A 142 -12.55 23.56 27.73
N LYS A 143 -12.10 24.62 27.05
CA LYS A 143 -11.74 25.90 27.69
C LYS A 143 -12.89 26.51 28.48
N HIS A 144 -14.12 26.47 27.93
CA HIS A 144 -15.33 27.00 28.59
C HIS A 144 -16.04 25.96 29.47
N LYS A 145 -15.49 24.74 29.57
CA LYS A 145 -15.98 23.66 30.43
C LYS A 145 -17.46 23.31 30.19
N ALA A 146 -17.90 23.29 28.94
CA ALA A 146 -19.30 23.03 28.58
C ALA A 146 -19.49 22.52 27.14
N PHE A 147 -20.65 21.89 26.92
CA PHE A 147 -21.27 21.71 25.61
C PHE A 147 -22.20 22.89 25.32
N PHE A 148 -22.22 23.34 24.07
CA PHE A 148 -23.01 24.45 23.57
C PHE A 148 -23.88 23.97 22.40
N LEU A 149 -25.16 24.33 22.42
CA LEU A 149 -26.21 23.87 21.52
C LEU A 149 -26.95 25.07 20.91
N PRO A 150 -27.14 25.11 19.58
CA PRO A 150 -27.96 26.11 18.92
C PRO A 150 -29.44 25.72 19.04
N TRP A 151 -30.29 26.66 19.45
CA TRP A 151 -31.74 26.47 19.45
C TRP A 151 -32.50 27.79 19.35
N GLU A 152 -33.27 27.94 18.27
CA GLU A 152 -34.28 28.99 18.06
C GLU A 152 -33.73 30.41 18.37
N GLY A 153 -32.63 30.76 17.72
CA GLY A 153 -31.94 32.04 17.82
C GLY A 153 -30.94 32.18 18.98
N LYS A 154 -30.80 31.18 19.88
CA LYS A 154 -29.94 31.26 21.08
C LYS A 154 -28.92 30.12 21.17
N GLU A 155 -27.79 30.39 21.83
CA GLU A 155 -26.83 29.37 22.27
C GLU A 155 -27.16 28.97 23.72
N TYR A 156 -27.44 27.68 23.93
CA TYR A 156 -27.67 27.09 25.25
C TYR A 156 -26.44 26.29 25.67
N TRP A 157 -26.07 26.31 26.96
CA TRP A 157 -24.92 25.56 27.46
C TRP A 157 -25.30 24.52 28.52
N TYR A 158 -24.56 23.41 28.54
CA TYR A 158 -24.78 22.28 29.43
C TYR A 158 -23.45 21.71 29.94
N LYS A 159 -23.44 21.25 31.20
CA LYS A 159 -22.24 20.63 31.80
C LYS A 159 -22.12 19.13 31.58
N TYR A 160 -23.19 18.46 31.16
CA TYR A 160 -23.23 17.02 30.85
C TYR A 160 -23.71 16.82 29.42
N TYR A 161 -23.02 15.96 28.69
CA TYR A 161 -23.19 15.76 27.25
C TYR A 161 -22.58 14.42 26.82
N LYS A 162 -22.77 14.05 25.55
CA LYS A 162 -22.00 12.99 24.89
C LYS A 162 -21.10 13.60 23.83
N VAL A 163 -19.87 13.11 23.72
CA VAL A 163 -18.90 13.48 22.68
C VAL A 163 -18.92 12.41 21.59
N LEU A 164 -18.85 12.84 20.32
CA LEU A 164 -18.68 11.90 19.22
C LEU A 164 -17.23 11.42 19.20
N THR A 165 -17.03 10.12 19.31
CA THR A 165 -15.73 9.45 19.19
C THR A 165 -15.78 8.41 18.07
N PHE A 166 -14.62 7.95 17.61
CA PHE A 166 -14.52 6.81 16.71
C PHE A 166 -13.54 5.77 17.25
N LYS A 167 -13.82 4.51 16.96
CA LYS A 167 -13.11 3.36 17.52
C LYS A 167 -11.72 3.20 16.89
N GLN A 168 -10.67 2.99 17.69
CA GLN A 168 -9.28 2.89 17.24
C GLN A 168 -8.50 1.66 17.73
N ASP A 169 -9.10 0.76 18.52
CA ASP A 169 -8.53 -0.53 18.94
C ASP A 169 -8.54 -1.55 17.79
N ILE A 170 -7.90 -1.20 16.69
CA ILE A 170 -7.87 -2.00 15.46
C ILE A 170 -6.78 -3.06 15.59
N GLU A 171 -7.18 -4.33 15.56
CA GLU A 171 -6.27 -5.47 15.64
C GLU A 171 -5.60 -5.75 14.29
N ASN A 172 -6.42 -5.81 13.22
CA ASN A 172 -5.94 -6.18 11.90
C ASN A 172 -6.81 -5.57 10.78
N GLU A 173 -6.17 -5.28 9.65
CA GLU A 173 -6.83 -4.94 8.39
C GLU A 173 -6.55 -6.03 7.34
N HIS A 174 -7.58 -6.39 6.59
CA HIS A 174 -7.52 -7.43 5.57
C HIS A 174 -8.08 -6.93 4.25
N VAL A 175 -7.29 -7.01 3.18
CA VAL A 175 -7.71 -6.71 1.81
C VAL A 175 -7.91 -8.03 1.07
N SER A 176 -9.10 -8.22 0.50
CA SER A 176 -9.52 -9.43 -0.22
C SER A 176 -10.41 -9.08 -1.42
N ASP A 177 -10.85 -10.09 -2.18
CA ASP A 177 -11.70 -9.95 -3.37
C ASP A 177 -11.12 -8.98 -4.41
N VAL A 178 -9.79 -9.03 -4.59
CA VAL A 178 -9.04 -8.12 -5.45
C VAL A 178 -9.33 -8.40 -6.93
N LYS A 179 -9.92 -7.43 -7.61
CA LYS A 179 -10.26 -7.48 -9.04
C LYS A 179 -9.39 -6.46 -9.79
N TYR A 180 -8.43 -6.96 -10.54
CA TYR A 180 -7.54 -6.16 -11.37
C TYR A 180 -8.22 -5.74 -12.67
N ASP A 181 -8.05 -4.47 -13.05
CA ASP A 181 -8.44 -3.97 -14.36
C ASP A 181 -7.25 -4.08 -15.32
N THR A 182 -7.00 -5.31 -15.79
CA THR A 182 -5.85 -5.62 -16.67
C THR A 182 -5.93 -4.89 -18.01
N GLY A 183 -7.12 -4.50 -18.46
CA GLY A 183 -7.31 -3.65 -19.65
C GLY A 183 -6.79 -2.22 -19.49
N ARG A 184 -6.55 -1.77 -18.25
CA ARG A 184 -5.89 -0.49 -17.92
C ARG A 184 -4.51 -0.67 -17.28
N ALA A 185 -3.88 -1.83 -17.45
CA ALA A 185 -2.50 -2.05 -16.99
C ALA A 185 -1.50 -1.17 -17.78
N VAL A 186 -0.63 -0.48 -17.06
CA VAL A 186 0.52 0.24 -17.62
C VAL A 186 1.76 -0.63 -17.44
N ILE A 187 2.34 -1.09 -18.54
CA ILE A 187 3.54 -1.94 -18.55
C ILE A 187 4.71 -1.12 -19.11
N VAL A 188 5.77 -1.00 -18.31
CA VAL A 188 7.05 -0.42 -18.73
C VAL A 188 8.07 -1.55 -18.86
N THR A 189 8.41 -1.87 -20.10
CA THR A 189 9.45 -2.85 -20.46
C THR A 189 10.80 -2.15 -20.53
N TYR A 190 11.79 -2.69 -19.82
CA TYR A 190 13.18 -2.24 -19.91
C TYR A 190 13.98 -3.14 -20.87
N PRO A 191 15.10 -2.65 -21.47
CA PRO A 191 15.98 -3.48 -22.29
C PRO A 191 16.46 -4.74 -21.54
N PRO A 192 16.80 -5.83 -22.26
CA PRO A 192 17.28 -7.06 -21.64
C PRO A 192 18.64 -6.84 -20.97
N GLU A 193 18.75 -7.26 -19.71
CA GLU A 193 19.99 -7.17 -18.93
C GLU A 193 20.61 -8.57 -18.74
N ALA A 194 21.94 -8.64 -18.73
CA ALA A 194 22.66 -9.87 -18.44
C ALA A 194 22.63 -10.16 -16.92
N MET A 195 21.79 -11.10 -16.52
CA MET A 195 21.56 -11.51 -15.13
C MET A 195 22.78 -12.20 -14.52
N THR A 196 23.47 -13.00 -15.33
CA THR A 196 24.73 -13.68 -15.04
C THR A 196 25.38 -14.15 -16.35
N SER A 197 26.67 -14.43 -16.33
CA SER A 197 27.41 -14.94 -17.48
C SER A 197 28.49 -15.93 -17.06
N THR A 198 28.88 -16.80 -17.99
CA THR A 198 30.00 -17.73 -17.83
C THR A 198 30.77 -17.86 -19.14
N THR A 199 32.08 -17.99 -19.05
CA THR A 199 32.98 -18.13 -20.20
C THR A 199 33.67 -19.48 -20.14
N VAL A 200 33.52 -20.27 -21.19
CA VAL A 200 34.21 -21.55 -21.37
C VAL A 200 35.40 -21.31 -22.29
N ILE A 201 36.60 -21.70 -21.85
CA ILE A 201 37.86 -21.54 -22.59
C ILE A 201 38.36 -22.93 -22.96
N ASN A 202 38.72 -23.13 -24.22
CA ASN A 202 39.31 -24.36 -24.71
C ASN A 202 40.74 -24.12 -25.19
N HIS A 203 41.71 -24.68 -24.46
CA HIS A 203 43.13 -24.68 -24.83
C HIS A 203 43.56 -26.00 -25.50
N GLU A 204 42.64 -26.93 -25.74
CA GLU A 204 42.90 -28.19 -26.43
C GLU A 204 42.89 -28.01 -27.96
N CYS A 205 43.51 -28.97 -28.66
CA CYS A 205 43.57 -28.98 -30.11
C CYS A 205 42.37 -29.65 -30.82
N TYR A 206 41.37 -30.08 -30.05
CA TYR A 206 40.11 -30.64 -30.54
C TYR A 206 38.92 -29.83 -30.01
N LYS A 207 37.76 -29.98 -30.66
CA LYS A 207 36.51 -29.35 -30.22
C LYS A 207 36.09 -29.95 -28.88
N VAL A 208 35.77 -29.12 -27.90
CA VAL A 208 35.31 -29.57 -26.58
C VAL A 208 33.86 -29.14 -26.40
N VAL A 209 33.00 -30.07 -25.95
CA VAL A 209 31.63 -29.76 -25.53
C VAL A 209 31.61 -29.59 -24.02
N LYS A 210 31.03 -28.49 -23.52
CA LYS A 210 30.79 -28.26 -22.10
C LYS A 210 29.36 -27.77 -21.87
N THR A 211 28.69 -28.32 -20.87
CA THR A 211 27.43 -27.81 -20.37
C THR A 211 27.70 -26.65 -19.42
N ALA A 212 27.21 -25.46 -19.76
CA ALA A 212 27.23 -24.30 -18.90
C ALA A 212 25.92 -24.24 -18.10
N HIS A 213 26.02 -24.29 -16.78
CA HIS A 213 24.90 -24.02 -15.87
C HIS A 213 24.97 -22.55 -15.44
N LEU A 214 23.88 -21.81 -15.68
CA LEU A 214 23.73 -20.42 -15.28
C LEU A 214 22.58 -20.33 -14.28
N SER A 215 22.77 -19.59 -13.18
CA SER A 215 21.72 -19.32 -12.20
C SER A 215 21.86 -17.94 -11.57
N LYS A 216 20.73 -17.35 -11.19
CA LYS A 216 20.65 -16.04 -10.53
C LYS A 216 19.34 -15.91 -9.75
N THR A 217 19.38 -15.29 -8.57
CA THR A 217 18.17 -14.82 -7.89
C THR A 217 17.87 -13.37 -8.27
N SER A 218 16.59 -13.09 -8.54
CA SER A 218 16.05 -11.76 -8.81
C SER A 218 15.14 -11.34 -7.67
N ARG A 219 15.33 -10.15 -7.10
CA ARG A 219 14.39 -9.59 -6.14
C ARG A 219 13.19 -9.01 -6.90
N VAL A 220 12.00 -9.51 -6.60
CA VAL A 220 10.72 -8.96 -7.06
C VAL A 220 10.06 -8.17 -5.94
N GLU A 221 9.35 -7.10 -6.30
CA GLU A 221 8.61 -6.26 -5.36
C GLU A 221 7.15 -6.14 -5.84
N LYS A 222 6.22 -6.30 -4.90
CA LYS A 222 4.77 -6.35 -5.11
C LYS A 222 4.12 -5.40 -4.11
N ARG A 223 3.33 -4.43 -4.58
CA ARG A 223 2.70 -3.41 -3.74
C ARG A 223 1.22 -3.28 -4.11
N TRP A 224 0.35 -3.23 -3.10
CA TRP A 224 -1.10 -3.01 -3.27
C TRP A 224 -1.51 -1.70 -2.61
N ASP A 225 -1.43 -0.59 -3.36
CA ASP A 225 -1.70 0.73 -2.79
C ASP A 225 -3.20 1.04 -2.77
N VAL A 226 -3.77 1.16 -1.56
CA VAL A 226 -5.18 1.58 -1.34
C VAL A 226 -5.29 2.94 -0.61
N GLY A 227 -4.21 3.72 -0.63
CA GLY A 227 -4.14 5.06 -0.08
C GLY A 227 -4.47 5.14 1.43
N THR A 228 -5.12 6.24 1.82
CA THR A 228 -5.46 6.60 3.21
C THR A 228 -6.56 5.73 3.84
N SER A 229 -7.17 4.80 3.09
CA SER A 229 -8.19 3.86 3.58
C SER A 229 -7.71 3.03 4.78
N VAL A 230 -6.40 2.75 4.80
CA VAL A 230 -5.70 1.75 5.61
C VAL A 230 -4.81 2.45 6.65
N LYS A 231 -4.81 1.97 7.89
CA LYS A 231 -4.15 2.66 9.02
C LYS A 231 -2.65 2.37 9.08
N VAL A 232 -1.86 3.39 9.39
CA VAL A 232 -0.44 3.24 9.74
C VAL A 232 -0.31 2.39 11.01
N SER A 233 0.77 1.62 11.14
CA SER A 233 1.10 0.76 12.30
C SER A 233 0.15 -0.41 12.64
N VAL A 234 -1.03 -0.54 12.02
CA VAL A 234 -1.90 -1.72 12.14
C VAL A 234 -1.36 -2.90 11.30
N ARG A 235 -1.59 -4.16 11.71
CA ARG A 235 -1.25 -5.35 10.91
C ARG A 235 -2.10 -5.42 9.62
N LYS A 236 -1.51 -5.84 8.50
CA LYS A 236 -2.16 -5.89 7.19
C LYS A 236 -1.91 -7.21 6.48
N THR A 237 -2.99 -7.84 6.01
CA THR A 237 -2.93 -9.05 5.17
C THR A 237 -3.66 -8.83 3.86
N PHE A 238 -3.02 -9.14 2.75
CA PHE A 238 -3.60 -9.07 1.41
C PHE A 238 -3.82 -10.49 0.89
N THR A 239 -5.02 -10.83 0.43
CA THR A 239 -5.28 -12.08 -0.30
C THR A 239 -5.72 -11.73 -1.71
N ALA A 240 -4.89 -12.10 -2.68
CA ALA A 240 -5.06 -11.75 -4.08
C ALA A 240 -4.28 -12.70 -4.98
N GLY A 241 -4.71 -12.87 -6.22
CA GLY A 241 -3.84 -13.38 -7.28
C GLY A 241 -2.71 -12.39 -7.57
N ILE A 242 -1.55 -12.87 -8.00
CA ILE A 242 -0.40 -12.03 -8.37
C ILE A 242 -0.42 -11.81 -9.89
N PRO A 243 -0.45 -10.56 -10.37
CA PRO A 243 -0.29 -10.27 -11.79
C PRO A 243 1.13 -10.54 -12.29
N THR A 244 1.24 -11.24 -13.41
CA THR A 244 2.49 -11.53 -14.14
C THR A 244 2.36 -11.12 -15.60
N VAL A 245 3.46 -10.67 -16.22
CA VAL A 245 3.48 -10.32 -17.65
C VAL A 245 4.01 -11.50 -18.46
N ALA A 246 3.23 -11.91 -19.47
CA ALA A 246 3.59 -12.95 -20.43
C ALA A 246 3.23 -12.47 -21.85
N SER A 247 4.20 -12.47 -22.77
CA SER A 247 3.97 -12.11 -24.18
C SER A 247 3.26 -10.76 -24.42
N GLY A 248 3.49 -9.78 -23.54
CA GLY A 248 2.85 -8.46 -23.59
C GLY A 248 1.42 -8.39 -23.02
N SER A 249 0.85 -9.49 -22.52
CA SER A 249 -0.42 -9.51 -21.78
C SER A 249 -0.18 -9.65 -20.27
N VAL A 250 -1.23 -9.39 -19.48
CA VAL A 250 -1.23 -9.60 -18.02
C VAL A 250 -2.08 -10.80 -17.68
N GLU A 251 -1.45 -11.79 -17.06
CA GLU A 251 -2.11 -12.95 -16.45
C GLU A 251 -2.12 -12.78 -14.94
N VAL A 252 -3.07 -13.42 -14.23
CA VAL A 252 -3.21 -13.33 -12.78
C VAL A 252 -3.19 -14.74 -12.19
N SER A 253 -2.31 -14.99 -11.22
CA SER A 253 -2.18 -16.30 -10.57
C SER A 253 -3.42 -16.66 -9.73
N ALA A 254 -3.47 -17.91 -9.26
CA ALA A 254 -4.30 -18.29 -8.12
C ALA A 254 -4.02 -17.38 -6.91
N GLU A 255 -5.03 -17.19 -6.05
CA GLU A 255 -4.92 -16.30 -4.90
C GLU A 255 -3.92 -16.82 -3.85
N VAL A 256 -3.09 -15.91 -3.35
CA VAL A 256 -2.17 -16.16 -2.23
C VAL A 256 -2.37 -15.12 -1.14
N SER A 257 -2.14 -15.52 0.10
CA SER A 257 -2.22 -14.64 1.27
C SER A 257 -0.83 -14.12 1.63
N VAL A 258 -0.66 -12.79 1.56
CA VAL A 258 0.60 -12.07 1.73
C VAL A 258 0.49 -11.11 2.91
N GLN A 259 1.41 -11.21 3.87
CA GLN A 259 1.54 -10.20 4.94
C GLN A 259 2.44 -9.08 4.45
N ALA A 260 1.85 -7.90 4.20
CA ALA A 260 2.59 -6.76 3.68
C ALA A 260 3.19 -5.93 4.81
N SER A 261 4.51 -5.76 4.79
CA SER A 261 5.23 -4.93 5.77
C SER A 261 5.32 -3.47 5.31
N GLY A 262 5.66 -2.56 6.23
CA GLY A 262 6.16 -1.20 5.93
C GLY A 262 5.25 -0.23 5.18
N GLY A 263 4.04 -0.64 4.76
CA GLY A 263 3.18 0.14 3.87
C GLY A 263 2.84 -0.63 2.60
N GLN A 264 2.11 -1.73 2.75
CA GLN A 264 1.43 -2.46 1.66
C GLN A 264 2.37 -3.06 0.59
N THR A 265 3.65 -3.24 0.93
CA THR A 265 4.66 -3.81 0.02
C THR A 265 5.15 -5.16 0.54
N HIS A 266 5.43 -6.07 -0.39
CA HIS A 266 6.01 -7.39 -0.17
C HIS A 266 7.15 -7.61 -1.17
N SER A 267 8.24 -8.23 -0.74
CA SER A 267 9.38 -8.52 -1.63
C SER A 267 9.83 -9.95 -1.46
N GLU A 268 10.08 -10.62 -2.58
CA GLU A 268 10.51 -12.02 -2.64
C GLU A 268 11.74 -12.14 -3.53
N GLU A 269 12.49 -13.23 -3.39
CA GLU A 269 13.53 -13.60 -4.34
C GLU A 269 13.05 -14.78 -5.19
N ILE A 270 13.11 -14.61 -6.52
CA ILE A 270 12.81 -15.66 -7.50
C ILE A 270 14.12 -16.19 -8.06
N GLY A 271 14.32 -17.50 -7.98
CA GLY A 271 15.46 -18.18 -8.58
C GLY A 271 15.22 -18.48 -10.06
N HIS A 272 16.18 -18.14 -10.90
CA HIS A 272 16.22 -18.49 -12.31
C HIS A 272 17.42 -19.41 -12.57
N SER A 273 17.23 -20.48 -13.32
CA SER A 273 18.31 -21.39 -13.72
C SER A 273 18.08 -21.92 -15.14
N LEU A 274 19.15 -21.96 -15.93
CA LEU A 274 19.16 -22.48 -17.30
C LEU A 274 20.47 -23.24 -17.54
N SER A 275 20.44 -24.20 -18.45
CA SER A 275 21.61 -24.98 -18.86
C SER A 275 21.72 -24.94 -20.39
N VAL A 276 22.94 -24.74 -20.90
CA VAL A 276 23.21 -24.71 -22.35
C VAL A 276 24.49 -25.48 -22.67
N GLU A 277 24.45 -26.29 -23.72
CA GLU A 277 25.64 -26.96 -24.23
C GLU A 277 26.41 -26.04 -25.19
N ILE A 278 27.71 -25.89 -24.95
CA ILE A 278 28.58 -25.01 -25.72
C ILE A 278 29.67 -25.86 -26.37
N ILE A 279 29.71 -25.84 -27.70
CA ILE A 279 30.77 -26.46 -28.49
C ILE A 279 31.87 -25.41 -28.70
N VAL A 280 32.98 -25.54 -27.98
CA VAL A 280 34.11 -24.61 -28.04
C VAL A 280 35.16 -25.12 -29.03
N PRO A 281 35.48 -24.37 -30.10
CA PRO A 281 36.56 -24.74 -31.03
C PRO A 281 37.93 -24.83 -30.34
N PRO A 282 38.93 -25.48 -30.97
CA PRO A 282 40.31 -25.45 -30.49
C PRO A 282 40.82 -24.01 -30.30
N ASN A 283 41.54 -23.73 -29.22
CA ASN A 283 42.11 -22.40 -28.94
C ASN A 283 41.11 -21.23 -28.97
N HIS A 284 39.84 -21.47 -28.63
CA HIS A 284 38.80 -20.45 -28.57
C HIS A 284 38.18 -20.35 -27.16
N SER A 285 37.59 -19.21 -26.86
CA SER A 285 36.69 -19.03 -25.72
C SER A 285 35.29 -18.61 -26.21
N CYS A 286 34.25 -19.12 -25.55
CA CYS A 286 32.86 -18.76 -25.83
C CYS A 286 32.21 -18.30 -24.52
N THR A 287 31.43 -17.22 -24.56
CA THR A 287 30.70 -16.70 -23.40
C THR A 287 29.21 -16.98 -23.57
N ALA A 288 28.59 -17.60 -22.56
CA ALA A 288 27.15 -17.67 -22.44
C ALA A 288 26.66 -16.63 -21.42
N ARG A 289 25.58 -15.92 -21.77
CA ARG A 289 24.91 -14.95 -20.90
C ARG A 289 23.46 -15.39 -20.68
N MET A 290 23.01 -15.34 -19.44
CA MET A 290 21.58 -15.39 -19.12
C MET A 290 21.04 -13.97 -19.22
N LEU A 291 20.15 -13.72 -20.16
CA LEU A 291 19.47 -12.44 -20.32
C LEU A 291 18.06 -12.54 -19.74
N GLY A 292 17.56 -11.45 -19.15
CA GLY A 292 16.18 -11.33 -18.69
C GLY A 292 15.65 -9.92 -18.93
N HIS A 293 14.37 -9.81 -19.25
CA HIS A 293 13.68 -8.53 -19.37
C HIS A 293 13.11 -8.13 -18.02
N LYS A 294 13.42 -6.91 -17.57
CA LYS A 294 12.79 -6.31 -16.40
C LYS A 294 11.52 -5.59 -16.83
N TYR A 295 10.44 -5.80 -16.08
CA TYR A 295 9.17 -5.12 -16.28
C TYR A 295 8.78 -4.40 -14.99
N LYS A 296 8.31 -3.15 -15.12
CA LYS A 296 7.46 -2.52 -14.11
C LYS A 296 6.02 -2.55 -14.63
N ILE A 297 5.09 -2.94 -13.77
CA ILE A 297 3.66 -2.95 -14.07
C ILE A 297 2.88 -2.18 -13.02
N ASP A 298 1.98 -1.30 -13.45
CA ASP A 298 1.02 -0.60 -12.59
C ASP A 298 -0.41 -0.92 -13.07
N ILE A 299 -1.28 -1.47 -12.21
CA ILE A 299 -2.65 -1.90 -12.57
C ILE A 299 -3.67 -1.34 -11.58
N PRO A 300 -4.71 -0.61 -12.03
CA PRO A 300 -5.85 -0.27 -11.18
C PRO A 300 -6.58 -1.53 -10.70
N PHE A 301 -7.07 -1.52 -9.46
CA PHE A 301 -7.91 -2.60 -8.93
C PHE A 301 -9.02 -2.08 -8.02
N THR A 302 -10.06 -2.91 -7.85
CA THR A 302 -11.05 -2.78 -6.76
C THR A 302 -10.91 -3.95 -5.81
N ALA A 303 -11.11 -3.74 -4.52
CA ALA A 303 -11.02 -4.79 -3.49
C ALA A 303 -12.02 -4.54 -2.35
N ARG A 304 -12.24 -5.55 -1.50
CA ARG A 304 -12.86 -5.37 -0.18
C ARG A 304 -11.77 -5.10 0.86
N LEU A 305 -11.89 -4.01 1.60
CA LEU A 305 -11.13 -3.77 2.83
C LEU A 305 -12.01 -4.14 4.02
N THR A 306 -11.56 -5.09 4.82
CA THR A 306 -12.16 -5.49 6.10
C THR A 306 -11.26 -5.05 7.24
N ARG A 307 -11.86 -4.58 8.34
CA ARG A 307 -11.17 -4.16 9.55
C ARG A 307 -11.74 -4.91 10.75
N THR A 308 -10.86 -5.47 11.57
CA THR A 308 -11.21 -6.18 12.81
C THR A 308 -10.74 -5.38 14.02
N TYR A 309 -11.63 -5.18 14.98
CA TYR A 309 -11.37 -4.50 16.24
C TYR A 309 -11.10 -5.50 17.39
N SER A 310 -10.54 -5.02 18.50
CA SER A 310 -10.07 -5.88 19.60
C SER A 310 -11.16 -6.69 20.33
N ASP A 311 -12.43 -6.33 20.15
CA ASP A 311 -13.61 -7.07 20.63
C ASP A 311 -14.17 -8.06 19.60
N GLY A 312 -13.48 -8.27 18.47
CA GLY A 312 -13.91 -9.12 17.36
C GLY A 312 -14.95 -8.49 16.43
N THR A 313 -15.41 -7.26 16.68
CA THR A 313 -16.30 -6.54 15.75
C THR A 313 -15.58 -6.30 14.43
N THR A 314 -16.30 -6.42 13.31
CA THR A 314 -15.74 -6.15 11.98
C THR A 314 -16.55 -5.10 11.21
N THR A 315 -15.84 -4.26 10.45
CA THR A 315 -16.43 -3.40 9.41
C THR A 315 -15.77 -3.71 8.07
N TRP A 316 -16.47 -3.48 6.97
CA TRP A 316 -15.91 -3.64 5.63
C TRP A 316 -16.45 -2.60 4.65
N ARG A 317 -15.68 -2.30 3.60
CA ARG A 317 -16.15 -1.54 2.44
C ARG A 317 -15.40 -1.93 1.17
N SER A 318 -15.94 -1.54 0.02
CA SER A 318 -15.18 -1.55 -1.23
C SER A 318 -14.17 -0.40 -1.25
N VAL A 319 -12.96 -0.68 -1.71
CA VAL A 319 -11.89 0.30 -1.96
C VAL A 319 -11.36 0.15 -3.38
N SER A 320 -10.79 1.22 -3.92
CA SER A 320 -10.01 1.18 -5.16
C SER A 320 -8.53 1.44 -4.84
N GLY A 321 -7.66 0.92 -5.68
CA GLY A 321 -6.22 1.03 -5.50
C GLY A 321 -5.43 0.81 -6.78
N THR A 322 -4.11 0.87 -6.66
CA THR A 322 -3.17 0.55 -7.74
C THR A 322 -2.19 -0.51 -7.25
N TYR A 323 -2.11 -1.62 -7.98
CA TYR A 323 -1.06 -2.62 -7.80
C TYR A 323 0.17 -2.16 -8.57
N SER A 324 1.34 -2.16 -7.91
CA SER A 324 2.63 -1.91 -8.54
C SER A 324 3.51 -3.14 -8.37
N GLY A 325 4.01 -3.68 -9.48
CA GLY A 325 4.90 -4.85 -9.51
C GLY A 325 6.20 -4.57 -10.25
N VAL A 326 7.31 -5.13 -9.75
CA VAL A 326 8.58 -5.25 -10.47
C VAL A 326 8.90 -6.73 -10.61
N GLN A 327 9.07 -7.19 -11.86
CA GLN A 327 9.28 -8.60 -12.20
C GLN A 327 10.37 -8.75 -13.27
N VAL A 328 10.94 -9.94 -13.37
CA VAL A 328 11.88 -10.34 -14.43
C VAL A 328 11.27 -11.51 -15.20
N GLY A 329 11.10 -11.34 -16.51
CA GLY A 329 10.50 -12.30 -17.42
C GLY A 329 11.37 -12.59 -18.64
N GLU A 330 10.88 -13.48 -19.50
CA GLU A 330 11.51 -13.86 -20.79
C GLU A 330 13.00 -14.27 -20.65
N VAL A 331 13.33 -14.96 -19.54
CA VAL A 331 14.70 -15.35 -19.24
C VAL A 331 15.19 -16.41 -20.21
N HIS A 332 16.29 -16.13 -20.90
CA HIS A 332 16.87 -17.01 -21.92
C HIS A 332 18.39 -16.94 -21.91
N THR A 333 19.06 -17.89 -22.57
CA THR A 333 20.52 -17.91 -22.73
C THR A 333 20.94 -17.50 -24.13
N VAL A 334 21.93 -16.63 -24.24
CA VAL A 334 22.61 -16.27 -25.48
C VAL A 334 24.06 -16.75 -25.40
N VAL A 335 24.49 -17.54 -26.39
CA VAL A 335 25.91 -17.90 -26.57
C VAL A 335 26.52 -16.94 -27.58
N GLU A 336 27.49 -16.16 -27.12
CA GLU A 336 28.22 -15.21 -27.97
C GLU A 336 29.16 -15.95 -28.93
N ARG A 337 29.46 -15.33 -30.08
CA ARG A 337 30.42 -15.90 -31.04
C ARG A 337 31.76 -16.12 -30.35
N CYS A 338 32.27 -17.35 -30.43
CA CYS A 338 33.53 -17.72 -29.82
C CYS A 338 34.67 -16.90 -30.42
N VAL A 339 35.59 -16.41 -29.58
CA VAL A 339 36.75 -15.62 -29.98
C VAL A 339 38.03 -16.45 -29.82
N PRO A 340 39.05 -16.25 -30.68
CA PRO A 340 40.36 -16.88 -30.48
C PRO A 340 40.97 -16.44 -29.15
N VAL A 341 41.60 -17.38 -28.43
CA VAL A 341 42.34 -17.07 -27.20
C VAL A 341 43.69 -16.47 -27.57
N ALA A 342 43.99 -15.28 -27.04
CA ALA A 342 45.27 -14.62 -27.27
C ALA A 342 46.45 -15.49 -26.78
N ASN A 343 47.51 -15.57 -27.59
CA ASN A 343 48.73 -16.34 -27.30
C ASN A 343 48.50 -17.83 -27.02
N ALA A 344 47.44 -18.42 -27.58
CA ALA A 344 47.23 -19.87 -27.51
C ALA A 344 48.34 -20.64 -28.26
N LYS A 345 48.67 -21.85 -27.81
CA LYS A 345 49.70 -22.69 -28.43
C LYS A 345 49.18 -23.26 -29.75
N ASP A 346 49.99 -23.18 -30.81
CA ASP A 346 49.65 -23.77 -32.10
C ASP A 346 49.42 -25.28 -31.99
N CYS A 347 48.40 -25.75 -32.72
CA CYS A 347 48.07 -27.16 -32.77
C CYS A 347 48.86 -27.87 -33.86
N PRO A 348 49.43 -29.06 -33.56
CA PRO A 348 50.23 -29.79 -34.55
C PRO A 348 49.35 -30.25 -35.73
N TYR A 349 49.84 -30.01 -36.95
CA TYR A 349 49.19 -30.53 -38.16
C TYR A 349 49.33 -32.05 -38.23
N ASN A 350 48.19 -32.76 -38.34
CA ASN A 350 48.19 -34.21 -38.56
C ASN A 350 48.69 -34.53 -39.97
N VAL A 351 49.90 -35.10 -40.05
CA VAL A 351 50.44 -35.68 -41.28
C VAL A 351 49.74 -37.01 -41.55
N ASN A 352 48.89 -37.03 -42.57
CA ASN A 352 48.10 -38.20 -42.94
C ASN A 352 49.00 -39.24 -43.65
N TYR A 353 49.30 -40.37 -43.01
CA TYR A 353 50.09 -41.44 -43.63
C TYR A 353 49.27 -42.15 -44.72
N GLY A 354 49.69 -41.99 -45.97
CA GLY A 354 49.06 -42.63 -47.13
C GLY A 354 49.21 -44.15 -47.12
N TYR A 355 48.10 -44.86 -47.37
CA TYR A 355 48.03 -46.32 -47.41
C TYR A 355 48.91 -46.93 -48.51
N LEU A 356 49.52 -48.09 -48.19
CA LEU A 356 50.34 -48.88 -49.12
C LEU A 356 49.49 -49.48 -50.26
N GLY A 357 49.88 -49.21 -51.51
CA GLY A 357 49.23 -49.77 -52.70
C GLY A 357 49.64 -51.21 -53.00
N GLY A 358 48.89 -52.18 -52.47
CA GLY A 358 48.99 -53.60 -52.86
C GLY A 358 48.09 -53.94 -54.05
N LYS A 359 48.62 -54.62 -55.07
CA LYS A 359 47.86 -55.07 -56.26
C LYS A 359 46.89 -56.21 -55.94
N THR A 360 45.73 -56.21 -56.60
CA THR A 360 44.87 -57.40 -56.81
C THR A 360 44.43 -57.49 -58.28
N PRO A 361 44.02 -58.67 -58.80
CA PRO A 361 44.05 -58.97 -60.23
C PRO A 361 42.69 -58.86 -60.95
N SER A 362 42.77 -58.99 -62.27
CA SER A 362 41.70 -58.86 -63.29
C SER A 362 40.43 -59.67 -63.06
N SER A 363 39.29 -59.09 -63.44
CA SER A 363 38.02 -59.80 -63.68
C SER A 363 37.61 -59.70 -65.17
N PRO A 364 37.00 -60.74 -65.77
CA PRO A 364 36.53 -60.71 -67.15
C PRO A 364 35.09 -60.19 -67.31
N LYS A 365 34.81 -59.50 -68.43
CA LYS A 365 33.48 -59.35 -69.07
C LYS A 365 33.01 -60.71 -69.65
N PRO A 366 31.75 -60.94 -70.10
CA PRO A 366 30.72 -59.97 -70.55
C PRO A 366 29.33 -60.24 -69.88
N LEU A 367 28.13 -59.86 -70.36
CA LEU A 367 27.64 -59.11 -71.55
C LEU A 367 26.35 -58.32 -71.18
N GLN A 368 25.76 -57.63 -72.15
CA GLN A 368 24.45 -56.97 -72.13
C GLN A 368 23.35 -57.81 -72.83
N PRO A 369 22.07 -57.48 -72.62
CA PRO A 369 21.32 -56.75 -73.66
C PRO A 369 21.27 -55.23 -73.47
#